data_AF-X1MAD2-F1
#
_entry.id   AF-X1MAD2-F1
#
_cell.length_a   1.000
_cell.length_b   1.000
_cell.length_c   1.000
_cell.angle_alpha   90.00
_cell.angle_beta   90.00
_cell.angle_gamma   90.00
#
_symmetry.space_group_name_H-M   'P 1'
#
loop_
_entity.id
_entity.type
_entity.pdbx_description
1 polymer ?
#
loop_
_entity_poly.entity_id
_entity_poly.type
_entity_poly.pdbx_seq_one_letter_code
_entity_poly.pdbx_strand_id
1 'polypeptide(L)'
;GCTPELRTITGEPYITDNQNYIIDCDFGKIDEPEVLEKDIDLIPGVVENGLFIDLVDEVIVGSKQGIITLERQVTPQEEMR
;
A
#
# COMPACT_ATOMS: atom_id res chain seq x y z
N GLY A 1 -5.96 0.02 -15.38
CA GLY A 1 -6.66 -0.81 -14.37
C GLY A 1 -5.79 -1.98 -14.00
N CYS A 2 -6.06 -2.64 -12.89
CA CYS A 2 -5.34 -3.84 -12.44
C CYS A 2 -6.04 -5.13 -12.93
N THR A 3 -5.35 -6.26 -12.75
CA THR A 3 -5.98 -7.58 -12.74
C THR A 3 -6.24 -7.97 -11.28
N PRO A 4 -7.50 -8.02 -10.81
CA PRO A 4 -7.81 -8.38 -9.43
C PRO A 4 -7.87 -9.90 -9.25
N GLU A 5 -7.23 -10.41 -8.20
CA GLU A 5 -7.24 -11.81 -7.81
C GLU A 5 -7.67 -11.95 -6.34
N LEU A 6 -8.60 -12.86 -6.05
CA LEU A 6 -8.93 -13.17 -4.66
C LEU A 6 -7.75 -13.89 -4.02
N ARG A 7 -7.24 -13.35 -2.90
CA ARG A 7 -6.16 -13.98 -2.16
C ARG A 7 -6.60 -15.35 -1.65
N THR A 8 -5.82 -16.38 -1.95
CA THR A 8 -6.05 -17.74 -1.46
C THR A 8 -4.83 -18.30 -0.74
N ILE A 9 -5.07 -19.14 0.26
CA ILE A 9 -4.06 -19.97 0.91
C ILE A 9 -4.50 -21.41 0.74
N THR A 10 -3.63 -22.24 0.14
CA THR A 10 -3.91 -23.66 -0.11
C THR A 10 -5.22 -23.93 -0.89
N GLY A 11 -5.64 -22.98 -1.73
CA GLY A 11 -6.85 -23.08 -2.57
C GLY A 11 -8.12 -22.50 -1.95
N GLU A 12 -8.09 -22.07 -0.69
CA GLU A 12 -9.23 -21.45 0.00
C GLU A 12 -9.04 -19.93 0.14
N PRO A 13 -10.11 -19.12 0.10
CA PRO A 13 -10.02 -17.68 0.34
C PRO A 13 -9.34 -17.36 1.67
N TYR A 14 -8.35 -16.47 1.62
CA TYR A 14 -7.76 -15.93 2.83
C TYR A 14 -8.75 -14.99 3.51
N ILE A 15 -8.89 -15.14 4.82
CA ILE A 15 -9.73 -14.29 5.66
C ILE A 15 -8.80 -13.58 6.65
N THR A 16 -8.88 -12.26 6.68
CA THR A 16 -8.13 -11.42 7.62
C THR A 16 -8.63 -11.60 9.05
N ASP A 17 -7.86 -11.14 10.04
CA ASP A 17 -8.27 -11.13 11.45
C ASP A 17 -9.58 -10.35 11.68
N ASN A 18 -9.86 -9.36 10.83
CA ASN A 18 -11.10 -8.57 10.83
C ASN A 18 -12.23 -9.19 9.99
N GLN A 19 -12.10 -10.46 9.60
CA GLN A 19 -13.11 -11.25 8.85
C GLN A 19 -13.44 -10.71 7.45
N ASN A 20 -12.51 -10.01 6.81
CA ASN A 20 -12.62 -9.54 5.41
C ASN A 20 -11.79 -10.39 4.45
N TYR A 21 -12.16 -10.38 3.17
CA TYR A 21 -11.33 -10.90 2.08
C TYR A 21 -10.26 -9.90 1.65
N ILE A 22 -9.23 -10.40 0.98
CA ILE A 22 -8.23 -9.57 0.30
C ILE A 22 -8.31 -9.81 -1.20
N ILE A 23 -8.35 -8.73 -1.97
CA ILE A 23 -8.19 -8.75 -3.42
C ILE A 23 -6.79 -8.21 -3.74
N ASP A 24 -5.94 -9.09 -4.26
CA ASP A 24 -4.61 -8.75 -4.77
C ASP A 24 -4.76 -8.09 -6.14
N CYS A 25 -4.25 -6.87 -6.28
CA CYS A 25 -4.41 -6.07 -7.49
C CYS A 25 -3.03 -5.66 -8.03
N ASP A 26 -2.58 -6.26 -9.13
CA ASP A 26 -1.36 -5.82 -9.79
C ASP A 26 -1.64 -4.61 -10.70
N PHE A 27 -1.16 -3.44 -10.29
CA PHE A 27 -1.20 -2.19 -11.06
C PHE A 27 0.10 -1.93 -11.84
N GLY A 28 1.13 -2.76 -11.67
CA GLY A 28 2.49 -2.47 -12.12
C GLY A 28 3.05 -1.23 -11.42
N LYS A 29 3.55 -0.27 -12.19
CA LYS A 29 3.96 1.03 -11.64
C LYS A 29 2.72 1.90 -11.40
N ILE A 30 2.59 2.42 -10.19
CA ILE A 30 1.55 3.37 -9.81
C ILE A 30 2.13 4.79 -9.93
N ASP A 31 1.67 5.55 -10.91
CA ASP A 31 2.16 6.93 -11.15
C ASP A 31 1.53 7.96 -10.20
N GLU A 32 0.25 7.79 -9.86
CA GLU A 32 -0.51 8.70 -8.99
C GLU A 32 -1.11 7.95 -7.78
N PRO A 33 -0.28 7.56 -6.79
CA PRO A 33 -0.73 6.70 -5.70
C PRO A 33 -1.81 7.35 -4.82
N GLU A 34 -1.74 8.67 -4.56
CA GLU A 34 -2.76 9.38 -3.76
C GLU A 34 -4.13 9.44 -4.43
N VAL A 35 -4.16 9.47 -5.77
CA VAL A 35 -5.41 9.46 -6.53
C VAL A 35 -5.99 8.05 -6.49
N LEU A 36 -5.14 7.04 -6.70
CA LEU A 36 -5.55 5.64 -6.65
C LEU A 36 -6.11 5.24 -5.27
N GLU A 37 -5.46 5.66 -4.18
CA GLU A 37 -5.94 5.43 -2.81
C GLU A 37 -7.36 5.96 -2.62
N LYS A 38 -7.58 7.25 -2.94
CA LYS A 38 -8.91 7.88 -2.84
C LYS A 38 -9.95 7.18 -3.69
N ASP A 39 -9.58 6.79 -4.91
CA ASP A 39 -10.50 6.10 -5.82
C ASP A 39 -10.89 4.72 -5.27
N ILE A 40 -9.96 3.99 -4.64
CA ILE A 40 -10.21 2.69 -4.00
C ILE A 40 -11.11 2.86 -2.77
N ASP A 41 -10.84 3.86 -1.92
CA ASP A 41 -11.62 4.12 -0.70
C ASP A 41 -13.09 4.45 -0.97
N LEU A 42 -13.38 5.00 -2.16
CA LEU A 42 -14.73 5.33 -2.59
C LEU A 42 -15.55 4.12 -3.09
N ILE A 43 -14.93 2.95 -3.27
CA ILE A 43 -15.61 1.76 -3.75
C ILE A 43 -16.43 1.11 -2.62
N PRO A 44 -17.76 0.99 -2.73
CA PRO A 44 -18.57 0.33 -1.71
C PRO A 44 -18.14 -1.12 -1.48
N GLY A 45 -17.89 -1.47 -0.23
CA GLY A 45 -17.42 -2.80 0.17
C GLY A 45 -15.90 -2.92 0.31
N VAL A 46 -15.14 -1.91 -0.13
CA VAL A 46 -13.75 -1.77 0.30
C VAL A 46 -13.73 -1.34 1.76
N VAL A 47 -12.90 -2.01 2.55
CA VAL A 47 -12.71 -1.71 3.97
C VAL A 47 -11.42 -0.92 4.17
N GLU A 48 -10.36 -1.30 3.46
CA GLU A 48 -9.05 -0.64 3.43
C GLU A 48 -8.27 -1.16 2.21
N ASN A 49 -7.18 -0.50 1.88
CA ASN A 49 -6.21 -0.81 0.86
C ASN A 49 -4.78 -0.90 1.45
N GLY A 50 -3.77 -1.11 0.60
CA GLY A 50 -2.38 -1.35 1.01
C GLY A 50 -1.42 -0.21 0.75
N LEU A 51 -1.92 0.99 0.41
CA LEU A 51 -1.12 2.17 0.11
C LEU A 51 -0.84 2.93 1.41
N PHE A 52 0.43 3.03 1.80
CA PHE A 52 0.86 3.74 3.01
C PHE A 52 1.53 5.06 2.62
N ILE A 53 0.74 5.97 2.06
CA ILE A 53 1.22 7.25 1.54
C ILE A 53 1.42 8.23 2.69
N ASP A 54 2.49 9.02 2.64
CA ASP A 54 2.85 10.06 3.63
C ASP A 54 2.96 9.60 5.10
N LEU A 55 3.04 8.29 5.35
CA LEU A 55 3.06 7.71 6.69
C LEU A 55 4.46 7.47 7.25
N VAL A 56 5.43 7.13 6.40
CA VAL A 56 6.74 6.62 6.84
C VAL A 56 7.75 7.75 7.01
N ASP A 57 8.33 7.87 8.21
CA ASP A 57 9.39 8.84 8.51
C ASP A 57 10.82 8.31 8.27
N GLU A 58 11.04 7.00 8.45
CA GLU A 58 12.36 6.38 8.34
C GLU A 58 12.25 4.96 7.72
N VAL A 59 13.17 4.62 6.81
CA VAL A 59 13.30 3.29 6.21
C VAL A 59 14.70 2.73 6.48
N ILE A 60 14.78 1.59 7.16
CA ILE A 60 16.02 0.85 7.40
C ILE A 60 16.16 -0.25 6.33
N VAL A 61 17.15 -0.13 5.44
CA VAL A 61 17.39 -1.06 4.34
C VAL A 61 18.58 -1.97 4.65
N GLY A 62 18.32 -3.27 4.79
CA GLY A 62 19.35 -4.31 4.90
C GLY A 62 19.79 -4.83 3.54
N SER A 63 21.09 -4.76 3.24
CA SER A 63 21.68 -5.25 1.98
C SER A 63 22.93 -6.09 2.23
N LYS A 64 23.46 -6.75 1.19
CA LYS A 64 24.76 -7.45 1.27
C LYS A 64 25.92 -6.50 1.60
N GLN A 65 25.76 -5.21 1.34
CA GLN A 65 26.73 -4.16 1.60
C GLN A 65 26.63 -3.59 3.03
N GLY A 66 25.63 -4.00 3.81
CA GLY A 66 25.35 -3.49 5.15
C GLY A 66 23.96 -2.87 5.27
N ILE A 67 23.77 -2.12 6.34
CA ILE A 67 22.51 -1.44 6.68
C ILE A 67 22.65 0.04 6.31
N ILE A 68 21.63 0.60 5.65
CA ILE A 68 21.48 2.04 5.45
C ILE A 68 20.14 2.49 6.03
N THR A 69 20.10 3.73 6.52
CA THR A 69 18.89 4.41 6.95
C THR A 69 18.55 5.50 5.95
N LEU A 70 17.30 5.57 5.52
CA LEU A 70 16.74 6.62 4.68
C LEU A 70 15.70 7.38 5.51
N GLU A 71 15.87 8.70 5.66
CA GLU A 71 14.90 9.56 6.34
C GLU A 71 14.00 10.25 5.31
N ARG A 72 12.74 10.47 5.67
CA ARG A 72 11.77 11.20 4.84
C ARG A 72 12.28 12.60 4.56
N GLN A 73 12.38 12.94 3.29
CA GLN A 73 12.70 14.29 2.84
C GLN A 73 11.41 15.11 2.83
N VAL A 74 11.11 15.80 3.93
CA VAL A 74 9.94 16.69 3.99
C VAL A 74 10.20 17.89 3.08
N THR A 75 9.30 18.12 2.13
CA THR A 75 9.33 19.33 1.32
C THR A 75 8.56 20.46 2.03
N PRO A 76 8.95 21.74 1.85
CA PRO A 76 8.28 22.86 2.53
C PRO A 76 6.77 22.99 2.28
N GLN A 77 6.25 22.33 1.25
CA GLN A 77 4.82 22.34 0.90
C GLN A 77 4.00 21.38 1.77
N GLU A 78 4.62 20.35 2.35
CA GLU A 78 3.98 19.37 3.23
C GLU A 78 3.89 19.85 4.68
N GLU A 79 4.75 20.79 5.12
CA GLU A 79 4.68 21.39 6.47
C GLU A 79 3.43 22.26 6.70
N MET A 80 2.78 22.70 5.62
CA MET A 80 1.58 23.57 5.68
C MET A 80 0.26 22.80 5.62
N ARG A 81 0.30 21.47 5.52
CA ARG A 81 -0.88 20.58 5.41
C ARG A 81 -1.21 19.97 6.77
#